data_AF-A0A7C5BM71-F1
#
_entry.id   AF-A0A7C5BM71-F1
#
_cell.length_a   1.000
_cell.length_b   1.000
_cell.length_c   1.000
_cell.angle_alpha   90.00
_cell.angle_beta   90.00
_cell.angle_gamma   90.00
#
_symmetry.space_group_name_H-M   'P 1'
#
loop_
_entity.id
_entity.type
_entity.pdbx_description
1 polymer ?
#
loop_
_entity_poly.entity_id
_entity_poly.type
_entity_poly.pdbx_seq_one_letter_code
_entity_poly.pdbx_strand_id
1 'polypeptide(L)'
;MQKHPLSILLGATVALMPVLASAAVDLPKTVKVDKGVVETVCISNEPEWRKAQTIEGVKIQESLRCSPDNPAQIAAEVKGTNNISMETLMNTYYAADAIIKKNDMDGDGDPDLIIIKLEVAELNGHSPDFDGLVPTFDIAPGVQPGMWVFAPKSRGMATNSFVGVDANPLLRAPSPAIRVEQGDVVWIQLENSHYFPHTIHLHGVDHPWVDSSGEGNDGVPQTSDKMVMPGSSKTYEIRPRQPGTFVYHCHVQTHVHLAMGLVGMFIVEENRPNNWVQTFNVGGGQVRHPSKAILEDYDSEYDLHYHAMDKELHDIIQKYNDPRLIAKKMNREYDMAESTEDYYTLNGRSFPYTLRESIIVAEPDQNIKMRVFNSAGEQLALHTHGHKATITHYDGVLHNPAAQIMRDIYDIAPAQRNDLKISTVDDGLHSYGQGVWIFHDHREKGIQTNGQNPGGNVSALVYKKYLNEVGLPKTIGESIVPLFTKAFQDRKLPVWQDAGEWNSLG
;
A
#
# COMPACT_ATOMS: atom_id res chain seq x y z
N MET A 1 -58.58 -6.43 91.65
CA MET A 1 -58.25 -7.83 92.06
C MET A 1 -57.58 -8.54 90.89
N GLN A 2 -56.65 -9.46 91.20
CA GLN A 2 -55.75 -10.22 90.31
C GLN A 2 -54.50 -9.44 89.85
N LYS A 3 -53.39 -9.46 90.61
CA LYS A 3 -52.35 -10.51 90.83
C LYS A 3 -51.19 -10.40 89.82
N HIS A 4 -50.03 -9.97 90.33
CA HIS A 4 -48.70 -9.94 89.70
C HIS A 4 -48.20 -11.35 89.26
N PRO A 5 -47.17 -11.44 88.40
CA PRO A 5 -45.78 -11.42 88.90
C PRO A 5 -44.79 -10.57 88.08
N LEU A 6 -43.84 -9.98 88.81
CA LEU A 6 -42.52 -9.58 88.32
C LEU A 6 -41.79 -10.79 87.74
N SER A 7 -41.24 -10.65 86.53
CA SER A 7 -40.21 -11.54 86.00
C SER A 7 -39.00 -10.72 85.59
N ILE A 8 -37.90 -11.00 86.28
CA ILE A 8 -36.53 -10.57 85.99
C ILE A 8 -36.11 -11.19 84.65
N LEU A 9 -35.61 -10.39 83.71
CA LEU A 9 -34.85 -10.91 82.57
C LEU A 9 -33.47 -10.25 82.49
N LEU A 10 -32.48 -11.13 82.48
CA LEU A 10 -31.05 -10.90 82.30
C LEU A 10 -30.74 -9.98 81.13
N GLY A 11 -29.78 -9.07 81.36
CA GLY A 11 -29.07 -8.39 80.29
C GLY A 11 -28.26 -9.38 79.44
N ALA A 12 -28.44 -9.30 78.13
CA ALA A 12 -27.47 -9.75 77.16
C ALA A 12 -27.22 -8.56 76.21
N THR A 13 -26.11 -7.85 76.43
CA THR A 13 -25.54 -6.90 75.49
C THR A 13 -25.21 -7.64 74.20
N VAL A 14 -26.05 -7.50 73.18
CA VAL A 14 -25.74 -7.92 71.82
C VAL A 14 -24.72 -6.94 71.26
N ALA A 15 -23.45 -7.37 71.21
CA ALA A 15 -22.44 -6.68 70.42
C ALA A 15 -22.81 -6.83 68.94
N LEU A 16 -23.39 -5.78 68.36
CA LEU A 16 -23.55 -5.63 66.92
C LEU A 16 -22.15 -5.47 66.30
N MET A 17 -21.50 -6.59 65.95
CA MET A 17 -20.40 -6.55 65.00
C MET A 17 -20.98 -6.19 63.63
N PRO A 18 -20.43 -5.20 62.91
CA PRO A 18 -20.83 -4.97 61.53
C PRO A 18 -20.37 -6.18 60.73
N VAL A 19 -21.33 -6.97 60.26
CA VAL A 19 -21.07 -7.96 59.21
C VAL A 19 -20.77 -7.14 57.96
N LEU A 20 -19.48 -6.91 57.69
CA LEU A 20 -19.01 -6.56 56.36
C LEU A 20 -19.30 -7.76 55.47
N ALA A 21 -20.52 -7.83 54.95
CA ALA A 21 -20.85 -8.71 53.85
C ALA A 21 -20.22 -8.10 52.60
N SER A 22 -18.92 -8.30 52.41
CA SER A 22 -18.36 -8.29 51.07
C SER A 22 -18.92 -9.53 50.38
N ALA A 23 -20.02 -9.38 49.65
CA ALA A 23 -20.36 -10.37 48.64
C ALA A 23 -19.18 -10.37 47.66
N ALA A 24 -18.28 -11.35 47.81
CA ALA A 24 -17.35 -11.72 46.76
C ALA A 24 -18.22 -12.26 45.63
N VAL A 25 -18.66 -11.36 44.75
CA VAL A 25 -19.31 -11.75 43.51
C VAL A 25 -18.17 -12.30 42.66
N ASP A 26 -18.03 -13.63 42.67
CA ASP A 26 -17.13 -14.29 41.72
C ASP A 26 -17.51 -13.80 40.33
N LEU A 27 -16.53 -13.23 39.61
CA LEU A 27 -16.75 -12.80 38.24
C LEU A 27 -17.25 -14.01 37.43
N PRO A 28 -18.23 -13.83 36.54
CA PRO A 28 -18.67 -14.90 35.67
C PRO A 28 -17.48 -15.45 34.90
N LYS A 29 -17.40 -16.78 34.76
CA LYS A 29 -16.30 -17.43 34.06
C LYS A 29 -16.19 -16.89 32.63
N THR A 30 -15.00 -16.42 32.25
CA THR A 30 -14.71 -16.01 30.89
C THR A 30 -14.94 -17.18 29.94
N VAL A 31 -15.78 -16.98 28.92
CA VAL A 31 -15.95 -17.94 27.83
C VAL A 31 -14.85 -17.68 26.81
N LYS A 32 -13.98 -18.67 26.57
CA LYS A 32 -12.98 -18.59 25.50
C LYS A 32 -13.65 -18.86 24.16
N VAL A 33 -13.58 -17.89 23.26
CA VAL A 33 -13.96 -17.98 21.85
C VAL A 33 -12.78 -18.53 21.05
N ASP A 34 -13.06 -19.49 20.18
CA ASP A 34 -12.07 -20.04 19.27
C ASP A 34 -11.65 -18.97 18.23
N LYS A 35 -10.33 -18.84 18.02
CA LYS A 35 -9.75 -17.90 17.05
C LYS A 35 -9.95 -18.35 15.61
N GLY A 36 -10.34 -19.62 15.41
CA GLY A 36 -10.42 -20.23 14.10
C GLY A 36 -9.04 -20.45 13.49
N VAL A 37 -9.00 -20.60 12.16
CA VAL A 37 -7.75 -20.81 11.43
C VAL A 37 -6.98 -19.49 11.35
N VAL A 38 -5.76 -19.52 11.89
CA VAL A 38 -4.77 -18.45 11.76
C VAL A 38 -4.07 -18.62 10.42
N GLU A 39 -4.13 -17.60 9.57
CA GLU A 39 -3.32 -17.57 8.37
C GLU A 39 -1.84 -17.45 8.71
N THR A 40 -0.98 -18.00 7.86
CA THR A 40 0.46 -17.83 8.01
C THR A 40 0.79 -16.33 7.97
N VAL A 41 1.30 -15.81 9.09
CA VAL A 41 1.63 -14.39 9.26
C VAL A 41 2.60 -13.94 8.17
N CYS A 42 3.60 -14.78 7.88
CA CYS A 42 4.53 -14.57 6.79
C CYS A 42 4.45 -15.65 5.71
N ILE A 43 4.09 -15.25 4.49
CA ILE A 43 4.05 -16.12 3.31
C ILE A 43 5.34 -15.87 2.50
N SER A 44 6.48 -16.34 3.00
CA SER A 44 7.76 -16.26 2.27
C SER A 44 8.06 -17.63 1.65
N ASN A 45 7.51 -17.88 0.47
CA ASN A 45 7.84 -19.10 -0.29
C ASN A 45 9.27 -19.03 -0.89
N GLU A 46 9.84 -17.83 -0.99
CA GLU A 46 11.12 -17.58 -1.66
C GLU A 46 12.10 -16.78 -0.76
N PRO A 47 12.62 -17.38 0.33
CA PRO A 47 13.48 -16.68 1.28
C PRO A 47 14.78 -16.14 0.64
N GLU A 48 15.24 -16.75 -0.45
CA GLU A 48 16.44 -16.31 -1.17
C GLU A 48 16.27 -14.94 -1.85
N TRP A 49 15.04 -14.55 -2.20
CA TRP A 49 14.76 -13.24 -2.82
C TRP A 49 15.06 -12.05 -1.89
N ARG A 50 15.14 -12.30 -0.59
CA ARG A 50 15.41 -11.30 0.44
C ARG A 50 16.85 -10.80 0.43
N LYS A 51 17.78 -11.62 -0.03
CA LYS A 51 19.22 -11.27 -0.05
C LYS A 51 19.52 -10.23 -1.12
N ALA A 52 20.52 -9.40 -0.86
CA ALA A 52 21.14 -8.58 -1.90
C ALA A 52 21.76 -9.50 -2.96
N GLN A 53 21.62 -9.13 -4.23
CA GLN A 53 22.08 -9.97 -5.34
C GLN A 53 22.38 -9.15 -6.58
N THR A 54 22.97 -9.79 -7.58
CA THR A 54 23.21 -9.17 -8.88
C THR A 54 22.70 -10.10 -9.98
N ILE A 55 21.79 -9.59 -10.81
CA ILE A 55 21.17 -10.31 -11.92
C ILE A 55 21.34 -9.46 -13.17
N GLU A 56 21.87 -10.03 -14.26
CA GLU A 56 22.12 -9.31 -15.52
C GLU A 56 22.94 -8.00 -15.33
N GLY A 57 23.84 -7.97 -14.34
CA GLY A 57 24.63 -6.79 -13.97
C GLY A 57 23.90 -5.74 -13.13
N VAL A 58 22.61 -5.92 -12.85
CA VAL A 58 21.81 -5.05 -11.98
C VAL A 58 22.05 -5.40 -10.51
N LYS A 59 22.53 -4.44 -9.72
CA LYS A 59 22.71 -4.59 -8.27
C LYS A 59 21.38 -4.36 -7.56
N ILE A 60 20.88 -5.39 -6.87
CA ILE A 60 19.58 -5.34 -6.18
C ILE A 60 19.86 -5.34 -4.67
N GLN A 61 19.39 -4.31 -3.98
CA GLN A 61 19.48 -4.18 -2.52
C GLN A 61 18.71 -5.31 -1.81
N GLU A 62 19.10 -5.63 -0.58
CA GLU A 62 18.37 -6.59 0.24
C GLU A 62 16.96 -6.07 0.58
N SER A 63 16.02 -6.99 0.70
CA SER A 63 14.68 -6.73 1.24
C SER A 63 14.45 -7.67 2.40
N LEU A 64 14.59 -7.15 3.62
CA LEU A 64 14.44 -7.95 4.84
C LEU A 64 12.98 -8.18 5.23
N ARG A 65 12.05 -7.76 4.39
CA ARG A 65 10.60 -7.93 4.57
C ARG A 65 10.20 -9.38 4.39
N CYS A 66 9.03 -9.73 4.91
CA CYS A 66 8.49 -11.07 4.81
C CYS A 66 8.22 -11.49 3.35
N SER A 67 7.54 -10.63 2.59
CA SER A 67 7.21 -10.89 1.19
C SER A 67 8.03 -9.93 0.30
N PRO A 68 9.26 -10.31 -0.10
CA PRO A 68 10.10 -9.48 -0.96
C PRO A 68 9.65 -9.56 -2.43
N ASP A 69 10.02 -8.52 -3.19
CA ASP A 69 9.81 -8.46 -4.63
C ASP A 69 10.72 -9.45 -5.38
N ASN A 70 10.27 -9.95 -6.53
CA ASN A 70 11.02 -10.91 -7.34
C ASN A 70 12.26 -10.24 -7.96
N PRO A 71 13.49 -10.72 -7.68
CA PRO A 71 14.72 -10.16 -8.21
C PRO A 71 14.81 -10.15 -9.75
N ALA A 72 14.24 -11.15 -10.43
CA ALA A 72 14.20 -11.19 -11.89
C ALA A 72 13.29 -10.10 -12.47
N GLN A 73 12.19 -9.76 -11.78
CA GLN A 73 11.32 -8.64 -12.17
C GLN A 73 12.07 -7.32 -12.06
N ILE A 74 12.79 -7.10 -10.96
CA ILE A 74 13.60 -5.88 -10.76
C ILE A 74 14.66 -5.73 -11.86
N ALA A 75 15.33 -6.83 -12.23
CA ALA A 75 16.30 -6.80 -13.34
C ALA A 75 15.63 -6.40 -14.68
N ALA A 76 14.42 -6.91 -14.96
CA ALA A 76 13.63 -6.54 -16.13
C ALA A 76 13.15 -5.08 -16.08
N GLU A 77 12.77 -4.57 -14.91
CA GLU A 77 12.33 -3.19 -14.69
C GLU A 77 13.48 -2.19 -14.86
N VAL A 78 14.70 -2.58 -14.46
CA VAL A 78 15.90 -1.76 -14.61
C VAL A 78 16.39 -1.76 -16.05
N LYS A 79 16.61 -2.94 -16.65
CA LYS A 79 17.22 -3.08 -17.99
C LYS A 79 16.22 -2.95 -19.14
N GLY A 80 14.92 -3.10 -18.88
CA GLY A 80 13.91 -3.34 -19.90
C GLY A 80 13.82 -4.82 -20.27
N THR A 81 12.63 -5.28 -20.64
CA THR A 81 12.35 -6.66 -21.06
C THR A 81 13.11 -7.05 -22.34
N ASN A 82 13.61 -6.07 -23.08
CA ASN A 82 14.40 -6.26 -24.30
C ASN A 82 15.93 -6.35 -24.10
N ASN A 83 16.45 -6.07 -22.90
CA ASN A 83 17.89 -6.10 -22.62
C ASN A 83 18.29 -7.12 -21.54
N ILE A 84 17.45 -8.13 -21.30
CA ILE A 84 17.70 -9.24 -20.40
C ILE A 84 17.68 -10.57 -21.16
N SER A 85 18.26 -11.62 -20.59
CA SER A 85 18.14 -12.95 -21.18
C SER A 85 16.70 -13.46 -21.15
N MET A 86 16.37 -14.37 -22.08
CA MET A 86 15.07 -15.04 -22.08
C MET A 86 14.83 -15.84 -20.80
N GLU A 87 15.88 -16.40 -20.19
CA GLU A 87 15.79 -17.09 -18.90
C GLU A 87 15.31 -16.14 -17.80
N THR A 88 15.94 -14.97 -17.66
CA THR A 88 15.52 -13.93 -16.71
C THR A 88 14.08 -13.49 -16.98
N LEU A 89 13.70 -13.23 -18.24
CA LEU A 89 12.34 -12.84 -18.60
C LEU A 89 11.30 -13.92 -18.22
N MET A 90 11.62 -15.20 -18.45
CA MET A 90 10.76 -16.33 -18.11
C MET A 90 10.60 -16.57 -16.59
N ASN A 91 11.49 -16.00 -15.78
CA ASN A 91 11.34 -15.93 -14.32
C ASN A 91 10.50 -14.74 -13.84
N THR A 92 9.95 -13.95 -14.77
CA THR A 92 8.99 -12.86 -14.50
C THR A 92 7.61 -13.16 -15.08
N TYR A 93 6.62 -12.29 -14.82
CA TYR A 93 5.30 -12.31 -15.46
C TYR A 93 5.15 -11.24 -16.56
N TYR A 94 6.24 -10.53 -16.92
CA TYR A 94 6.19 -9.49 -17.93
C TYR A 94 6.03 -10.06 -19.34
N ALA A 95 5.27 -9.37 -20.19
CA ALA A 95 5.35 -9.58 -21.63
C ALA A 95 6.71 -9.09 -22.16
N ALA A 96 7.18 -9.68 -23.27
CA ALA A 96 8.48 -9.33 -23.86
C ALA A 96 8.57 -7.86 -24.32
N ASP A 97 7.42 -7.23 -24.57
CA ASP A 97 7.28 -5.83 -24.98
C ASP A 97 6.78 -4.91 -23.86
N ALA A 98 6.75 -5.36 -22.60
CA ALA A 98 6.20 -4.58 -21.50
C ALA A 98 7.01 -3.32 -21.17
N ILE A 99 8.35 -3.42 -21.22
CA ILE A 99 9.28 -2.32 -20.94
C ILE A 99 10.40 -2.36 -21.97
N ILE A 100 10.36 -1.48 -22.96
CA ILE A 100 11.46 -1.35 -23.92
C ILE A 100 12.34 -0.18 -23.52
N LYS A 101 13.62 -0.44 -23.32
CA LYS A 101 14.63 0.61 -23.13
C LYS A 101 15.67 0.54 -24.24
N LYS A 102 15.92 1.64 -24.92
CA LYS A 102 16.85 1.71 -26.06
C LYS A 102 17.38 3.12 -26.24
N ASN A 103 18.46 3.22 -27.02
CA ASN A 103 19.10 4.46 -27.46
C ASN A 103 19.63 5.32 -26.32
N ASP A 104 20.93 5.46 -26.25
CA ASP A 104 21.62 6.48 -25.45
C ASP A 104 21.76 7.72 -26.36
N MET A 105 20.85 8.68 -26.19
CA MET A 105 20.68 9.88 -26.99
C MET A 105 21.50 11.07 -26.47
N ASP A 106 21.79 11.12 -25.17
CA ASP A 106 22.61 12.19 -24.57
C ASP A 106 24.08 11.76 -24.27
N GLY A 107 24.39 10.48 -24.39
CA GLY A 107 25.74 9.91 -24.34
C GLY A 107 26.24 9.58 -22.94
N ASP A 108 25.35 9.46 -21.95
CA ASP A 108 25.69 9.33 -20.55
C ASP A 108 25.76 7.88 -20.03
N GLY A 109 25.36 6.91 -20.87
CA GLY A 109 25.49 5.47 -20.65
C GLY A 109 24.20 4.74 -20.25
N ASP A 110 23.05 5.42 -20.30
CA ASP A 110 21.73 4.83 -20.14
C ASP A 110 20.80 5.08 -21.33
N PRO A 111 19.69 4.32 -21.44
CA PRO A 111 18.73 4.50 -22.51
C PRO A 111 17.77 5.68 -22.23
N ASP A 112 17.68 6.62 -23.17
CA ASP A 112 16.75 7.75 -23.10
C ASP A 112 15.37 7.46 -23.73
N LEU A 113 15.22 6.39 -24.51
CA LEU A 113 13.92 6.04 -25.11
C LEU A 113 13.29 4.86 -24.37
N ILE A 114 12.30 5.19 -23.55
CA ILE A 114 11.57 4.26 -22.68
C ILE A 114 10.17 4.07 -23.23
N ILE A 115 9.79 2.84 -23.55
CA ILE A 115 8.42 2.48 -23.94
C ILE A 115 7.83 1.58 -22.87
N ILE A 116 6.73 2.03 -22.29
CA ILE A 116 6.05 1.38 -21.16
C ILE A 116 4.67 0.94 -21.64
N LYS A 117 4.30 -0.31 -21.42
CA LYS A 117 2.97 -0.81 -21.75
C LYS A 117 2.16 -1.12 -20.50
N LEU A 118 0.97 -0.55 -20.44
CA LEU A 118 0.00 -0.76 -19.37
C LEU A 118 -1.28 -1.34 -19.95
N GLU A 119 -1.88 -2.24 -19.19
CA GLU A 119 -3.22 -2.78 -19.37
C GLU A 119 -4.11 -2.32 -18.23
N VAL A 120 -5.43 -2.43 -18.40
CA VAL A 120 -6.39 -2.22 -17.31
C VAL A 120 -6.95 -3.57 -16.88
N ALA A 121 -6.72 -3.92 -15.62
CA ALA A 121 -7.14 -5.19 -15.05
C ALA A 121 -8.14 -4.99 -13.91
N GLU A 122 -8.99 -5.98 -13.73
CA GLU A 122 -9.91 -6.06 -12.58
C GLU A 122 -9.34 -7.01 -11.53
N LEU A 123 -9.52 -6.65 -10.25
CA LEU A 123 -9.18 -7.44 -9.08
C LEU A 123 -10.45 -7.65 -8.26
N ASN A 124 -10.62 -8.84 -7.69
CA ASN A 124 -11.76 -9.23 -6.87
C ASN A 124 -13.11 -9.01 -7.58
N GLY A 125 -13.16 -9.23 -8.89
CA GLY A 125 -14.35 -9.13 -9.71
C GLY A 125 -15.17 -10.42 -9.73
N HIS A 126 -16.45 -10.33 -10.08
CA HIS A 126 -17.28 -11.51 -10.31
C HIS A 126 -17.01 -12.13 -11.68
N SER A 127 -16.96 -13.46 -11.74
CA SER A 127 -16.93 -14.19 -13.02
C SER A 127 -18.25 -14.94 -13.24
N PRO A 128 -18.78 -14.96 -14.47
CA PRO A 128 -19.95 -15.79 -14.80
C PRO A 128 -19.60 -17.29 -14.85
N ASP A 129 -18.31 -17.62 -14.89
CA ASP A 129 -17.82 -18.99 -15.10
C ASP A 129 -17.61 -19.77 -13.80
N PHE A 130 -17.60 -19.11 -12.64
CA PHE A 130 -17.54 -19.77 -11.33
C PHE A 130 -18.10 -18.92 -10.18
N ASP A 131 -18.59 -19.57 -9.13
CA ASP A 131 -19.09 -18.91 -7.91
C ASP A 131 -17.91 -18.44 -7.03
N GLY A 132 -17.38 -17.25 -7.33
CA GLY A 132 -16.41 -16.55 -6.48
C GLY A 132 -15.79 -15.33 -7.15
N LEU A 133 -14.72 -14.81 -6.57
CA LEU A 133 -14.01 -13.63 -7.05
C LEU A 133 -12.73 -14.03 -7.80
N VAL A 134 -12.46 -13.42 -8.96
CA VAL A 134 -11.23 -13.66 -9.73
C VAL A 134 -10.78 -12.40 -10.47
N PRO A 135 -9.46 -12.20 -10.65
CA PRO A 135 -8.43 -12.75 -9.79
C PRO A 135 -8.53 -12.19 -8.36
N THR A 136 -8.21 -12.98 -7.33
CA THR A 136 -8.29 -12.55 -5.92
C THR A 136 -7.09 -11.72 -5.49
N PHE A 137 -7.35 -10.69 -4.67
CA PHE A 137 -6.36 -9.82 -4.05
C PHE A 137 -6.86 -9.39 -2.66
N ASP A 138 -6.35 -10.02 -1.62
CA ASP A 138 -6.80 -9.76 -0.24
C ASP A 138 -6.08 -8.54 0.35
N ILE A 139 -6.82 -7.54 0.81
CA ILE A 139 -6.21 -6.39 1.51
C ILE A 139 -5.93 -6.71 2.99
N ALA A 140 -6.68 -7.65 3.57
CA ALA A 140 -6.56 -8.20 4.93
C ALA A 140 -7.22 -9.61 4.95
N PRO A 141 -7.12 -10.41 6.02
CA PRO A 141 -7.66 -11.79 6.06
C PRO A 141 -9.13 -11.90 5.64
N GLY A 142 -9.37 -12.43 4.43
CA GLY A 142 -10.71 -12.59 3.86
C GLY A 142 -11.42 -11.29 3.48
N VAL A 143 -10.70 -10.17 3.34
CA VAL A 143 -11.23 -8.86 2.92
C VAL A 143 -10.77 -8.58 1.50
N GLN A 144 -11.72 -8.57 0.56
CA GLN A 144 -11.47 -8.55 -0.88
C GLN A 144 -12.37 -7.52 -1.58
N PRO A 145 -12.16 -6.19 -1.42
CA PRO A 145 -12.92 -5.20 -2.18
C PRO A 145 -12.59 -5.27 -3.68
N GLY A 146 -13.59 -5.07 -4.54
CA GLY A 146 -13.44 -5.04 -6.00
C GLY A 146 -12.69 -3.80 -6.47
N MET A 147 -11.64 -3.95 -7.30
CA MET A 147 -10.79 -2.85 -7.74
C MET A 147 -10.46 -2.95 -9.22
N TRP A 148 -10.05 -1.84 -9.82
CA TRP A 148 -9.44 -1.76 -11.14
C TRP A 148 -8.07 -1.14 -11.04
N VAL A 149 -7.10 -1.68 -11.78
CA VAL A 149 -5.70 -1.26 -11.70
C VAL A 149 -5.11 -1.11 -13.09
N PHE A 150 -4.24 -0.12 -13.26
CA PHE A 150 -3.27 -0.18 -14.35
C PHE A 150 -2.22 -1.21 -13.97
N ALA A 151 -2.02 -2.20 -14.83
CA ALA A 151 -1.02 -3.23 -14.61
C ALA A 151 0.01 -3.19 -15.75
N PRO A 152 1.29 -3.48 -15.49
CA PRO A 152 2.24 -3.67 -16.58
C PRO A 152 1.77 -4.82 -17.47
N LYS A 153 2.00 -4.68 -18.78
CA LYS A 153 1.60 -5.71 -19.74
C LYS A 153 2.21 -7.05 -19.34
N SER A 154 1.35 -8.01 -19.10
CA SER A 154 1.74 -9.30 -18.52
C SER A 154 1.69 -10.41 -19.58
N ARG A 155 2.36 -11.53 -19.30
CA ARG A 155 2.24 -12.78 -20.05
C ARG A 155 1.49 -13.82 -19.24
N GLY A 156 0.76 -14.68 -19.93
CA GLY A 156 0.04 -15.79 -19.30
C GLY A 156 -1.33 -15.36 -18.77
N MET A 157 -1.71 -15.90 -17.61
CA MET A 157 -3.04 -15.69 -17.02
C MET A 157 -3.02 -14.52 -16.04
N ALA A 158 -4.19 -13.91 -15.82
CA ALA A 158 -4.39 -12.93 -14.76
C ALA A 158 -4.22 -13.54 -13.35
N THR A 159 -4.31 -14.86 -13.24
CA THR A 159 -4.07 -15.62 -12.01
C THR A 159 -2.63 -16.14 -11.92
N ASN A 160 -2.17 -16.44 -10.70
CA ASN A 160 -0.83 -16.96 -10.44
C ASN A 160 -0.55 -18.33 -11.10
N SER A 161 -1.59 -19.12 -11.35
CA SER A 161 -1.53 -20.48 -11.90
C SER A 161 -2.89 -20.88 -12.48
N PHE A 162 -2.94 -22.03 -13.19
CA PHE A 162 -4.18 -22.51 -13.83
C PHE A 162 -5.24 -23.00 -12.83
N VAL A 163 -4.81 -23.33 -11.61
CA VAL A 163 -5.70 -23.87 -10.56
C VAL A 163 -5.96 -22.85 -9.44
N GLY A 164 -5.11 -21.84 -9.32
CA GLY A 164 -5.25 -20.76 -8.35
C GLY A 164 -6.11 -19.64 -8.89
N VAL A 165 -6.80 -18.94 -7.98
CA VAL A 165 -7.59 -17.76 -8.29
C VAL A 165 -6.87 -16.46 -7.91
N ASP A 166 -5.76 -16.52 -7.17
CA ASP A 166 -4.99 -15.34 -6.78
C ASP A 166 -4.44 -14.62 -7.99
N ALA A 167 -4.48 -13.29 -7.94
CA ALA A 167 -3.86 -12.43 -8.92
C ALA A 167 -2.39 -12.80 -9.13
N ASN A 168 -1.94 -12.76 -10.39
CA ASN A 168 -0.52 -12.84 -10.66
C ASN A 168 0.21 -11.63 -10.03
N PRO A 169 1.52 -11.72 -9.77
CA PRO A 169 2.23 -10.69 -9.01
C PRO A 169 2.25 -9.29 -9.62
N LEU A 170 1.94 -9.12 -10.92
CA LEU A 170 1.88 -7.83 -11.58
C LEU A 170 0.53 -7.13 -11.44
N LEU A 171 -0.54 -7.88 -11.13
CA LEU A 171 -1.87 -7.33 -10.89
C LEU A 171 -1.99 -6.97 -9.42
N ARG A 172 -1.63 -5.72 -9.10
CA ARG A 172 -1.69 -5.20 -7.74
C ARG A 172 -2.40 -3.85 -7.71
N ALA A 173 -3.11 -3.61 -6.61
CA ALA A 173 -3.52 -2.27 -6.21
C ALA A 173 -2.55 -1.76 -5.14
N PRO A 174 -2.29 -0.44 -5.06
CA PRO A 174 -2.55 0.53 -6.13
C PRO A 174 -1.76 0.17 -7.40
N SER A 175 -2.06 0.86 -8.50
CA SER A 175 -1.31 0.69 -9.75
C SER A 175 0.19 0.98 -9.49
N PRO A 176 1.13 0.27 -10.14
CA PRO A 176 2.54 0.33 -9.78
C PRO A 176 3.10 1.74 -9.93
N ALA A 177 4.06 2.10 -9.09
CA ALA A 177 4.79 3.34 -9.32
C ALA A 177 5.61 3.22 -10.62
N ILE A 178 5.53 4.23 -11.48
CA ILE A 178 6.32 4.33 -12.70
C ILE A 178 7.49 5.26 -12.44
N ARG A 179 8.70 4.86 -12.82
CA ARG A 179 9.92 5.65 -12.67
C ARG A 179 10.65 5.81 -13.99
N VAL A 180 10.96 7.05 -14.32
CA VAL A 180 11.71 7.44 -15.53
C VAL A 180 12.75 8.48 -15.15
N GLU A 181 13.67 8.77 -16.05
CA GLU A 181 14.67 9.81 -15.80
C GLU A 181 14.27 11.15 -16.42
N GLN A 182 14.70 12.23 -15.79
CA GLN A 182 14.54 13.59 -16.30
C GLN A 182 15.23 13.72 -17.66
N GLY A 183 14.47 14.13 -18.68
CA GLY A 183 14.98 14.36 -20.04
C GLY A 183 14.74 13.22 -21.01
N ASP A 184 14.39 12.02 -20.51
CA ASP A 184 14.04 10.84 -21.31
C ASP A 184 12.83 11.10 -22.21
N VAL A 185 12.84 10.50 -23.40
CA VAL A 185 11.63 10.34 -24.22
C VAL A 185 10.89 9.09 -23.78
N VAL A 186 9.73 9.29 -23.15
CA VAL A 186 8.92 8.20 -22.61
C VAL A 186 7.62 8.07 -23.40
N TRP A 187 7.33 6.86 -23.84
CA TRP A 187 6.07 6.48 -24.47
C TRP A 187 5.30 5.54 -23.55
N ILE A 188 4.19 6.01 -22.99
CA ILE A 188 3.31 5.18 -22.18
C ILE A 188 2.17 4.72 -23.08
N GLN A 189 2.12 3.43 -23.41
CA GLN A 189 1.06 2.84 -24.20
C GLN A 189 0.03 2.18 -23.29
N LEU A 190 -1.19 2.72 -23.30
CA LEU A 190 -2.35 2.09 -22.69
C LEU A 190 -2.99 1.14 -23.71
N GLU A 191 -2.93 -0.16 -23.46
CA GLU A 191 -3.67 -1.19 -24.17
C GLU A 191 -4.94 -1.51 -23.35
N ASN A 192 -6.10 -1.00 -23.77
CA ASN A 192 -7.32 -1.14 -22.96
C ASN A 192 -7.96 -2.52 -23.14
N SER A 193 -7.56 -3.48 -22.31
CA SER A 193 -8.14 -4.82 -22.21
C SER A 193 -9.40 -4.88 -21.32
N HIS A 194 -9.79 -3.77 -20.69
CA HIS A 194 -10.99 -3.68 -19.85
C HIS A 194 -12.25 -3.40 -20.67
N TYR A 195 -13.41 -3.62 -20.05
CA TYR A 195 -14.72 -3.48 -20.68
C TYR A 195 -15.27 -2.03 -20.65
N PHE A 196 -14.58 -1.08 -20.01
CA PHE A 196 -14.89 0.34 -20.05
C PHE A 196 -13.84 1.18 -20.76
N PRO A 197 -14.22 2.39 -21.25
CA PRO A 197 -13.25 3.35 -21.75
C PRO A 197 -12.38 3.93 -20.63
N HIS A 198 -11.09 4.12 -20.91
CA HIS A 198 -10.13 4.71 -19.97
C HIS A 198 -9.22 5.73 -20.65
N THR A 199 -8.50 6.50 -19.83
CA THR A 199 -7.37 7.35 -20.23
C THR A 199 -6.29 7.27 -19.14
N ILE A 200 -5.12 7.84 -19.40
CA ILE A 200 -4.10 8.13 -18.38
C ILE A 200 -3.87 9.64 -18.42
N HIS A 201 -4.25 10.33 -17.34
CA HIS A 201 -3.82 11.69 -17.08
C HIS A 201 -2.55 11.67 -16.23
N LEU A 202 -1.58 12.50 -16.59
CA LEU A 202 -0.29 12.62 -15.93
C LEU A 202 -0.29 13.83 -15.00
N HIS A 203 -0.77 13.62 -13.79
CA HIS A 203 -0.98 14.66 -12.80
C HIS A 203 0.36 15.24 -12.31
N GLY A 204 0.66 16.47 -12.73
CA GLY A 204 1.81 17.25 -12.31
C GLY A 204 3.10 16.98 -13.09
N VAL A 205 3.15 15.90 -13.88
CA VAL A 205 4.26 15.62 -14.81
C VAL A 205 4.15 16.60 -15.96
N ASP A 206 5.26 17.20 -16.37
CA ASP A 206 5.23 18.08 -17.54
C ASP A 206 5.29 17.28 -18.85
N HIS A 207 4.35 17.57 -19.75
CA HIS A 207 4.23 16.93 -21.06
C HIS A 207 3.63 17.90 -22.07
N PRO A 208 3.81 17.66 -23.39
CA PRO A 208 3.14 18.47 -24.41
C PRO A 208 1.62 18.22 -24.38
N TRP A 209 0.86 19.23 -24.82
CA TRP A 209 -0.60 19.15 -24.93
C TRP A 209 -1.07 18.17 -26.02
N VAL A 210 -0.31 18.08 -27.11
CA VAL A 210 -0.50 17.11 -28.19
C VAL A 210 0.75 16.25 -28.36
N ASP A 211 0.55 15.03 -28.84
CA ASP A 211 1.62 14.11 -29.22
C ASP A 211 2.24 14.49 -30.58
N SER A 212 3.25 13.75 -31.02
CA SER A 212 3.92 13.97 -32.30
C SER A 212 3.01 13.81 -33.53
N SER A 213 1.85 13.15 -33.39
CA SER A 213 0.85 12.98 -34.45
C SER A 213 -0.21 14.09 -34.49
N GLY A 214 -0.19 14.99 -33.50
CA GLY A 214 -1.16 16.08 -33.36
C GLY A 214 -2.45 15.69 -32.63
N GLU A 215 -2.48 14.51 -32.02
CA GLU A 215 -3.58 14.07 -31.17
C GLU A 215 -3.35 14.50 -29.72
N GLY A 216 -4.41 14.57 -28.92
CA GLY A 216 -4.33 14.98 -27.51
C GLY A 216 -3.43 14.09 -26.66
N ASN A 217 -2.81 14.62 -25.60
CA ASN A 217 -1.78 13.88 -24.82
C ASN A 217 -1.88 14.02 -23.29
N ASP A 218 -2.80 14.85 -22.81
CA ASP A 218 -3.00 15.10 -21.38
C ASP A 218 -4.00 14.13 -20.73
N GLY A 219 -4.67 13.27 -21.52
CA GLY A 219 -5.51 12.22 -21.00
C GLY A 219 -6.86 12.66 -20.44
N VAL A 220 -7.32 13.90 -20.69
CA VAL A 220 -8.62 14.41 -20.23
C VAL A 220 -9.64 14.39 -21.37
N PRO A 221 -10.62 13.46 -21.37
CA PRO A 221 -11.58 13.30 -22.46
C PRO A 221 -12.40 14.54 -22.83
N GLN A 222 -12.61 15.44 -21.86
CA GLN A 222 -13.45 16.62 -22.02
C GLN A 222 -12.74 17.77 -22.75
N THR A 223 -11.41 17.77 -22.78
CA THR A 223 -10.62 18.94 -23.21
C THR A 223 -9.43 18.61 -24.09
N SER A 224 -8.70 17.55 -23.75
CA SER A 224 -7.31 17.39 -24.17
C SER A 224 -7.01 16.00 -24.72
N ASP A 225 -7.99 15.10 -24.77
CA ASP A 225 -7.80 13.75 -25.27
C ASP A 225 -9.10 13.05 -25.70
N LYS A 226 -8.96 11.89 -26.35
CA LYS A 226 -10.04 10.95 -26.64
C LYS A 226 -9.95 9.77 -25.66
N MET A 227 -11.12 9.22 -25.31
CA MET A 227 -11.17 7.99 -24.52
C MET A 227 -10.55 6.83 -25.30
N VAL A 228 -9.74 6.01 -24.62
CA VAL A 228 -9.25 4.73 -25.15
C VAL A 228 -10.36 3.71 -24.97
N MET A 229 -11.04 3.35 -26.05
CA MET A 229 -12.15 2.40 -26.03
C MET A 229 -11.67 0.97 -25.72
N PRO A 230 -12.56 0.08 -25.22
CA PRO A 230 -12.24 -1.35 -25.07
C PRO A 230 -11.64 -1.95 -26.35
N GLY A 231 -10.56 -2.70 -26.20
CA GLY A 231 -9.80 -3.32 -27.30
C GLY A 231 -8.97 -2.36 -28.15
N SER A 232 -8.95 -1.06 -27.81
CA SER A 232 -8.11 -0.05 -28.48
C SER A 232 -6.85 0.24 -27.68
N SER A 233 -5.91 0.93 -28.31
CA SER A 233 -4.68 1.37 -27.64
C SER A 233 -4.37 2.82 -27.96
N LYS A 234 -3.67 3.48 -27.05
CA LYS A 234 -3.18 4.84 -27.22
C LYS A 234 -1.79 4.98 -26.60
N THR A 235 -0.93 5.77 -27.23
CA THR A 235 0.37 6.17 -26.67
C THR A 235 0.30 7.60 -26.15
N TYR A 236 0.83 7.82 -24.97
CA TYR A 236 1.12 9.14 -24.39
C TYR A 236 2.62 9.38 -24.53
N GLU A 237 3.01 10.51 -25.14
CA GLU A 237 4.40 10.87 -25.40
C GLU A 237 4.85 11.98 -24.46
N ILE A 238 5.86 11.71 -23.62
CA ILE A 238 6.34 12.67 -22.64
C ILE A 238 7.86 12.80 -22.68
N ARG A 239 8.33 13.97 -22.25
CA ARG A 239 9.74 14.25 -22.01
C ARG A 239 9.86 15.10 -20.75
N PRO A 240 9.80 14.50 -19.56
CA PRO A 240 9.71 15.23 -18.32
C PRO A 240 10.97 16.08 -18.12
N ARG A 241 10.80 17.38 -17.92
CA ARG A 241 11.91 18.32 -17.75
C ARG A 241 12.23 18.58 -16.28
N GLN A 242 11.37 18.18 -15.36
CA GLN A 242 11.55 18.39 -13.93
C GLN A 242 11.51 17.06 -13.18
N PRO A 243 12.46 16.81 -12.27
CA PRO A 243 12.42 15.67 -11.37
C PRO A 243 11.33 15.89 -10.31
N GLY A 244 10.85 14.80 -9.70
CA GLY A 244 9.87 14.89 -8.63
C GLY A 244 8.94 13.68 -8.51
N THR A 245 8.10 13.72 -7.48
CA THR A 245 7.05 12.73 -7.21
C THR A 245 5.69 13.25 -7.70
N PHE A 246 5.23 12.67 -8.79
CA PHE A 246 3.98 12.97 -9.48
C PHE A 246 3.04 11.75 -9.45
N VAL A 247 1.94 11.82 -10.21
CA VAL A 247 0.89 10.80 -10.22
C VAL A 247 0.41 10.56 -11.65
N TYR A 248 -0.09 9.36 -11.91
CA TYR A 248 -0.90 9.09 -13.09
C TYR A 248 -2.23 8.45 -12.65
N HIS A 249 -3.33 8.80 -13.32
CA HIS A 249 -4.64 8.22 -13.01
C HIS A 249 -5.61 8.28 -14.18
N CYS A 250 -6.70 7.51 -14.09
CA CYS A 250 -7.76 7.59 -15.09
C CYS A 250 -8.49 8.93 -15.04
N HIS A 251 -8.83 9.49 -16.20
CA HIS A 251 -9.64 10.71 -16.29
C HIS A 251 -11.01 10.51 -16.97
N VAL A 252 -11.37 9.27 -17.27
CA VAL A 252 -12.75 8.89 -17.60
C VAL A 252 -13.50 8.69 -16.30
N GLN A 253 -14.66 9.34 -16.14
CA GLN A 253 -15.53 9.17 -14.97
C GLN A 253 -14.75 9.19 -13.64
N THR A 254 -13.88 10.20 -13.45
CA THR A 254 -12.89 10.29 -12.38
C THR A 254 -13.42 9.99 -10.99
N HIS A 255 -14.63 10.49 -10.68
CA HIS A 255 -15.33 10.22 -9.43
C HIS A 255 -15.35 8.74 -9.07
N VAL A 256 -15.57 7.82 -10.03
CA VAL A 256 -15.59 6.38 -9.77
C VAL A 256 -14.29 5.69 -10.15
N HIS A 257 -13.72 5.97 -11.33
CA HIS A 257 -12.58 5.19 -11.83
C HIS A 257 -11.31 5.36 -10.98
N LEU A 258 -11.05 6.57 -10.48
CA LEU A 258 -9.93 6.81 -9.56
C LEU A 258 -10.17 6.10 -8.23
N ALA A 259 -11.38 6.23 -7.68
CA ALA A 259 -11.78 5.59 -6.43
C ALA A 259 -11.75 4.05 -6.52
N MET A 260 -11.96 3.47 -7.70
CA MET A 260 -11.82 2.02 -7.94
C MET A 260 -10.35 1.54 -7.99
N GLY A 261 -9.36 2.44 -7.96
CA GLY A 261 -7.93 2.09 -7.91
C GLY A 261 -7.11 2.40 -9.17
N LEU A 262 -7.69 3.04 -10.20
CA LEU A 262 -6.97 3.44 -11.43
C LEU A 262 -6.12 4.69 -11.19
N VAL A 263 -5.14 4.54 -10.31
CA VAL A 263 -4.23 5.58 -9.83
C VAL A 263 -2.91 4.94 -9.39
N GLY A 264 -1.80 5.59 -9.72
CA GLY A 264 -0.45 5.19 -9.33
C GLY A 264 0.51 6.38 -9.25
N MET A 265 1.67 6.19 -8.64
CA MET A 265 2.71 7.21 -8.55
C MET A 265 3.51 7.29 -9.86
N PHE A 266 3.93 8.49 -10.26
CA PHE A 266 4.83 8.71 -11.39
C PHE A 266 6.04 9.49 -10.90
N ILE A 267 7.22 8.89 -10.91
CA ILE A 267 8.44 9.49 -10.39
C ILE A 267 9.37 9.81 -11.54
N VAL A 268 9.86 11.04 -11.56
CA VAL A 268 10.95 11.48 -12.44
C VAL A 268 12.20 11.59 -11.56
N GLU A 269 13.17 10.72 -11.80
CA GLU A 269 14.49 10.75 -11.18
C GLU A 269 15.37 11.83 -11.83
N GLU A 270 16.29 12.40 -11.08
CA GLU A 270 17.26 13.34 -11.65
C GLU A 270 18.24 12.62 -12.57
N ASN A 271 18.56 13.25 -13.70
CA ASN A 271 19.55 12.72 -14.63
C ASN A 271 20.93 12.60 -13.96
N ARG A 272 21.55 11.42 -14.08
CA ARG A 272 22.95 11.16 -13.74
C ARG A 272 23.56 10.17 -14.74
N PRO A 273 24.87 10.24 -15.04
CA PRO A 273 25.48 9.29 -15.96
C PRO A 273 25.32 7.82 -15.55
N ASN A 274 24.91 6.96 -16.48
CA ASN A 274 24.69 5.52 -16.32
C ASN A 274 23.64 5.19 -15.24
N ASN A 275 22.54 5.92 -15.16
CA ASN A 275 21.50 5.82 -14.13
C ASN A 275 20.27 5.00 -14.59
N TRP A 276 20.51 3.72 -14.83
CA TRP A 276 19.45 2.77 -15.18
C TRP A 276 18.37 2.67 -14.08
N VAL A 277 17.24 3.38 -14.24
CA VAL A 277 16.17 3.42 -13.22
C VAL A 277 15.30 2.17 -13.20
N GLN A 278 14.81 1.76 -12.02
CA GLN A 278 13.81 0.69 -11.87
C GLN A 278 12.43 1.19 -12.30
N THR A 279 12.02 0.91 -13.56
CA THR A 279 10.87 1.59 -14.18
C THR A 279 9.52 1.28 -13.55
N PHE A 280 9.33 0.10 -12.97
CA PHE A 280 8.15 -0.17 -12.13
C PHE A 280 8.57 -0.50 -10.71
N ASN A 281 7.78 -0.07 -9.75
CA ASN A 281 7.81 -0.60 -8.39
C ASN A 281 6.46 -1.24 -8.09
N VAL A 282 6.39 -2.56 -8.28
CA VAL A 282 5.14 -3.33 -8.23
C VAL A 282 4.88 -3.82 -6.80
N GLY A 283 4.25 -2.98 -5.99
CA GLY A 283 3.85 -3.30 -4.61
C GLY A 283 4.97 -3.10 -3.58
N GLY A 284 4.68 -3.39 -2.31
CA GLY A 284 5.63 -3.37 -1.18
C GLY A 284 6.19 -1.99 -0.77
N GLY A 285 6.63 -1.18 -1.71
CA GLY A 285 7.07 0.21 -1.52
C GLY A 285 8.58 0.41 -1.61
N GLN A 286 9.41 -0.49 -1.07
CA GLN A 286 10.87 -0.34 -1.17
C GLN A 286 11.35 -0.41 -2.63
N VAL A 287 12.06 0.61 -3.09
CA VAL A 287 12.79 0.55 -4.36
C VAL A 287 14.10 -0.17 -4.10
N ARG A 288 14.32 -1.32 -4.75
CA ARG A 288 15.49 -2.18 -4.50
C ARG A 288 16.64 -1.91 -5.45
N HIS A 289 16.43 -1.11 -6.48
CA HIS A 289 17.48 -0.48 -7.26
C HIS A 289 17.25 1.03 -7.30
N PRO A 290 17.54 1.75 -6.20
CA PRO A 290 17.41 3.21 -6.17
C PRO A 290 18.29 3.86 -7.25
N SER A 291 17.84 4.99 -7.76
CA SER A 291 18.61 5.76 -8.74
C SER A 291 19.94 6.25 -8.14
N LYS A 292 20.90 6.54 -9.01
CA LYS A 292 22.19 7.13 -8.59
C LYS A 292 21.99 8.45 -7.86
N ALA A 293 21.07 9.29 -8.32
CA ALA A 293 20.74 10.54 -7.67
C ALA A 293 20.25 10.32 -6.22
N ILE A 294 19.42 9.28 -5.99
CA ILE A 294 18.96 8.95 -4.64
C ILE A 294 20.09 8.46 -3.74
N LEU A 295 21.00 7.65 -4.29
CA LEU A 295 22.14 7.12 -3.54
C LEU A 295 23.19 8.18 -3.16
N GLU A 296 23.10 9.41 -3.68
CA GLU A 296 23.96 10.53 -3.25
C GLU A 296 23.62 10.99 -1.81
N ASP A 297 22.33 10.96 -1.43
CA ASP A 297 21.83 11.52 -0.16
C ASP A 297 21.13 10.52 0.76
N TYR A 298 20.69 9.37 0.22
CA TYR A 298 19.85 8.39 0.90
C TYR A 298 20.39 6.96 0.74
N ASP A 299 20.29 6.17 1.81
CA ASP A 299 20.67 4.76 1.82
C ASP A 299 19.58 3.87 1.19
N SER A 300 18.32 4.29 1.31
CA SER A 300 17.16 3.58 0.75
C SER A 300 15.99 4.54 0.48
N GLU A 301 15.09 4.13 -0.40
CA GLU A 301 13.85 4.85 -0.68
C GLU A 301 12.63 3.93 -0.70
N TYR A 302 11.48 4.49 -0.31
CA TYR A 302 10.20 3.79 -0.21
C TYR A 302 9.09 4.63 -0.80
N ASP A 303 8.32 4.04 -1.71
CA ASP A 303 7.05 4.56 -2.22
C ASP A 303 5.93 4.14 -1.25
N LEU A 304 5.22 5.12 -0.69
CA LEU A 304 4.11 4.92 0.25
C LEU A 304 2.84 5.51 -0.34
N HIS A 305 2.08 4.66 -1.01
CA HIS A 305 0.83 5.03 -1.66
C HIS A 305 -0.34 4.64 -0.75
N TYR A 306 -0.98 5.66 -0.20
CA TYR A 306 -2.19 5.56 0.61
C TYR A 306 -3.44 5.68 -0.26
N HIS A 307 -4.37 4.75 -0.10
CA HIS A 307 -5.66 4.78 -0.81
C HIS A 307 -6.79 4.31 0.11
N ALA A 308 -8.00 4.76 -0.18
CA ALA A 308 -9.19 4.41 0.57
C ALA A 308 -10.33 4.06 -0.38
N MET A 309 -11.23 3.21 0.09
CA MET A 309 -12.25 2.56 -0.73
C MET A 309 -13.60 2.60 -0.02
N ASP A 310 -14.62 3.03 -0.75
CA ASP A 310 -16.02 2.94 -0.36
C ASP A 310 -16.56 1.53 -0.64
N LYS A 311 -17.14 0.88 0.37
CA LYS A 311 -17.60 -0.50 0.22
C LYS A 311 -18.73 -0.65 -0.80
N GLU A 312 -19.67 0.29 -0.85
CA GLU A 312 -20.80 0.19 -1.77
C GLU A 312 -20.31 0.23 -3.22
N LEU A 313 -19.42 1.16 -3.54
CA LEU A 313 -18.82 1.29 -4.87
C LEU A 313 -18.06 0.02 -5.26
N HIS A 314 -17.20 -0.48 -4.38
CA HIS A 314 -16.31 -1.62 -4.66
C HIS A 314 -17.07 -2.97 -4.72
N ASP A 315 -18.23 -3.07 -4.10
CA ASP A 315 -19.12 -4.23 -4.18
C ASP A 315 -19.84 -4.34 -5.55
N ILE A 316 -19.92 -3.25 -6.34
CA ILE A 316 -20.73 -3.24 -7.58
C ILE A 316 -20.21 -4.29 -8.58
N ILE A 317 -18.90 -4.35 -8.81
CA ILE A 317 -18.29 -5.29 -9.77
C ILE A 317 -18.33 -6.75 -9.27
N GLN A 318 -18.64 -6.96 -7.99
CA GLN A 318 -18.82 -8.28 -7.40
C GLN A 318 -20.26 -8.79 -7.53
N LYS A 319 -21.21 -7.86 -7.69
CA LYS A 319 -22.65 -8.16 -7.79
C LYS A 319 -23.14 -8.23 -9.24
N TYR A 320 -22.45 -7.57 -10.15
CA TYR A 320 -22.87 -7.42 -11.55
C TYR A 320 -21.71 -7.73 -12.49
N ASN A 321 -22.03 -8.39 -13.61
CA ASN A 321 -21.08 -8.70 -14.68
C ASN A 321 -21.43 -8.04 -16.03
N ASP A 322 -22.62 -7.45 -16.15
CA ASP A 322 -23.00 -6.72 -17.37
C ASP A 322 -22.43 -5.29 -17.28
N PRO A 323 -21.52 -4.88 -18.19
CA PRO A 323 -20.92 -3.54 -18.16
C PRO A 323 -21.96 -2.41 -18.18
N ARG A 324 -23.13 -2.63 -18.79
CA ARG A 324 -24.20 -1.61 -18.84
C ARG A 324 -24.82 -1.41 -17.45
N LEU A 325 -25.00 -2.49 -16.71
CA LEU A 325 -25.52 -2.44 -15.34
C LEU A 325 -24.47 -1.85 -14.40
N ILE A 326 -23.22 -2.27 -14.51
CA ILE A 326 -22.10 -1.71 -13.73
C ILE A 326 -22.01 -0.20 -13.97
N ALA A 327 -22.01 0.25 -15.23
CA ALA A 327 -21.94 1.67 -15.58
C ALA A 327 -23.11 2.46 -14.99
N LYS A 328 -24.34 1.92 -15.07
CA LYS A 328 -25.52 2.55 -14.48
C LYS A 328 -25.39 2.65 -12.96
N LYS A 329 -25.01 1.56 -12.29
CA LYS A 329 -24.86 1.49 -10.84
C LYS A 329 -23.81 2.49 -10.35
N MET A 330 -22.61 2.45 -10.91
CA MET A 330 -21.51 3.32 -10.51
C MET A 330 -21.77 4.80 -10.81
N ASN A 331 -22.26 5.12 -12.00
CA ASN A 331 -22.28 6.52 -12.42
C ASN A 331 -23.59 7.23 -12.15
N ARG A 332 -24.72 6.50 -12.06
CA ARG A 332 -26.07 7.10 -11.99
C ARG A 332 -26.82 6.79 -10.70
N GLU A 333 -26.52 5.69 -10.03
CA GLU A 333 -27.26 5.25 -8.82
C GLU A 333 -26.44 5.40 -7.54
N TYR A 334 -25.13 5.15 -7.59
CA TYR A 334 -24.22 5.41 -6.49
C TYR A 334 -24.14 6.92 -6.20
N ASP A 335 -24.43 7.30 -4.96
CA ASP A 335 -24.38 8.67 -4.50
C ASP A 335 -23.04 8.96 -3.82
N MET A 336 -22.13 9.59 -4.56
CA MET A 336 -20.83 9.99 -4.04
C MET A 336 -20.93 10.96 -2.86
N ALA A 337 -22.02 11.73 -2.73
CA ALA A 337 -22.19 12.65 -1.62
C ALA A 337 -22.41 11.93 -0.28
N GLU A 338 -22.83 10.66 -0.33
CA GLU A 338 -23.02 9.79 0.83
C GLU A 338 -21.86 8.81 1.02
N SER A 339 -20.80 8.90 0.21
CA SER A 339 -19.67 7.98 0.24
C SER A 339 -19.02 7.91 1.63
N THR A 340 -18.75 6.69 2.08
CA THR A 340 -18.02 6.40 3.32
C THR A 340 -16.82 5.51 3.01
N GLU A 341 -15.62 6.07 3.08
CA GLU A 341 -14.39 5.29 2.98
C GLU A 341 -14.30 4.27 4.13
N ASP A 342 -14.45 2.99 3.79
CA ASP A 342 -14.55 1.87 4.71
C ASP A 342 -13.24 1.09 4.83
N TYR A 343 -12.51 0.96 3.72
CA TYR A 343 -11.23 0.28 3.67
C TYR A 343 -10.11 1.28 3.39
N TYR A 344 -9.03 1.18 4.15
CA TYR A 344 -7.85 2.02 4.00
C TYR A 344 -6.65 1.12 3.74
N THR A 345 -5.76 1.54 2.86
CA THR A 345 -4.62 0.73 2.45
C THR A 345 -3.36 1.56 2.30
N LEU A 346 -2.24 0.93 2.68
CA LEU A 346 -0.89 1.36 2.33
C LEU A 346 -0.32 0.32 1.36
N ASN A 347 0.08 0.77 0.17
CA ASN A 347 0.63 -0.09 -0.90
C ASN A 347 -0.28 -1.30 -1.19
N GLY A 348 -1.59 -1.08 -1.12
CA GLY A 348 -2.62 -2.08 -1.43
C GLY A 348 -3.03 -2.98 -0.29
N ARG A 349 -2.37 -2.88 0.86
CA ARG A 349 -2.67 -3.72 2.02
C ARG A 349 -3.23 -2.87 3.14
N SER A 350 -4.18 -3.44 3.86
CA SER A 350 -4.66 -2.94 5.13
C SER A 350 -3.93 -3.68 6.25
N PHE A 351 -3.68 -3.01 7.37
CA PHE A 351 -3.12 -3.70 8.54
C PHE A 351 -4.03 -4.88 8.96
N PRO A 352 -3.46 -6.08 9.21
CA PRO A 352 -2.06 -6.36 9.50
C PRO A 352 -1.20 -6.77 8.28
N TYR A 353 -1.73 -6.81 7.06
CA TYR A 353 -0.97 -7.26 5.89
C TYR A 353 0.14 -6.31 5.47
N THR A 354 0.04 -5.03 5.83
CA THR A 354 1.14 -4.05 5.70
C THR A 354 2.42 -4.54 6.38
N LEU A 355 2.33 -5.35 7.44
CA LEU A 355 3.52 -5.94 8.10
C LEU A 355 4.25 -6.97 7.22
N ARG A 356 3.57 -7.56 6.22
CA ARG A 356 4.18 -8.54 5.32
C ARG A 356 5.15 -7.88 4.34
N GLU A 357 4.85 -6.66 3.88
CA GLU A 357 5.56 -6.07 2.74
C GLU A 357 5.74 -4.54 2.75
N SER A 358 5.01 -3.80 3.58
CA SER A 358 4.99 -2.33 3.60
C SER A 358 5.69 -1.72 4.82
N ILE A 359 6.61 -2.48 5.44
CA ILE A 359 7.46 -1.97 6.52
C ILE A 359 8.70 -1.27 5.94
N ILE A 360 9.18 -0.26 6.66
CA ILE A 360 10.47 0.38 6.40
C ILE A 360 11.51 -0.34 7.25
N VAL A 361 12.59 -0.81 6.63
CA VAL A 361 13.70 -1.43 7.36
C VAL A 361 14.85 -0.43 7.46
N ALA A 362 15.38 -0.28 8.68
CA ALA A 362 16.40 0.70 8.99
C ALA A 362 17.62 0.09 9.71
N GLU A 363 18.77 0.73 9.53
CA GLU A 363 19.95 0.61 10.38
C GLU A 363 20.28 1.98 11.00
N PRO A 364 21.13 2.04 12.05
CA PRO A 364 21.57 3.30 12.63
C PRO A 364 22.30 4.19 11.61
N ASP A 365 22.21 5.51 11.82
CA ASP A 365 22.96 6.54 11.08
C ASP A 365 22.73 6.56 9.55
N GLN A 366 21.51 6.22 9.13
CA GLN A 366 21.04 6.21 7.75
C GLN A 366 20.09 7.38 7.44
N ASN A 367 20.01 7.73 6.16
CA ASN A 367 18.98 8.59 5.59
C ASN A 367 18.05 7.76 4.71
N ILE A 368 16.75 7.84 4.97
CA ILE A 368 15.71 7.12 4.25
C ILE A 368 14.78 8.13 3.58
N LYS A 369 14.51 7.94 2.29
CA LYS A 369 13.52 8.73 1.56
C LYS A 369 12.17 8.03 1.57
N MET A 370 11.12 8.72 2.01
CA MET A 370 9.73 8.28 1.92
C MET A 370 9.00 9.17 0.94
N ARG A 371 8.50 8.60 -0.16
CA ARG A 371 7.64 9.30 -1.12
C ARG A 371 6.21 8.98 -0.79
N VAL A 372 5.52 9.92 -0.16
CA VAL A 372 4.16 9.71 0.37
C VAL A 372 3.15 10.29 -0.59
N PHE A 373 2.20 9.47 -1.02
CA PHE A 373 1.09 9.89 -1.87
C PHE A 373 -0.25 9.54 -1.22
N ASN A 374 -1.13 10.52 -1.08
CA ASN A 374 -2.50 10.31 -0.64
C ASN A 374 -3.46 10.33 -1.84
N SER A 375 -3.93 9.16 -2.27
CA SER A 375 -4.98 9.01 -3.27
C SER A 375 -6.37 8.72 -2.69
N ALA A 376 -6.55 8.88 -1.37
CA ALA A 376 -7.87 8.88 -0.75
C ALA A 376 -8.59 10.22 -1.00
N GLY A 377 -9.91 10.22 -0.86
CA GLY A 377 -10.75 11.42 -0.90
C GLY A 377 -10.67 12.25 0.38
N GLU A 378 -10.24 11.66 1.50
CA GLU A 378 -10.01 12.36 2.76
C GLU A 378 -8.51 12.67 3.01
N GLN A 379 -8.23 13.58 3.96
CA GLN A 379 -6.86 13.91 4.36
C GLN A 379 -6.18 12.74 5.08
N LEU A 380 -4.87 12.58 4.90
CA LEU A 380 -4.02 11.66 5.64
C LEU A 380 -3.22 12.45 6.68
N ALA A 381 -3.27 12.07 7.96
CA ALA A 381 -2.43 12.67 9.00
C ALA A 381 -1.29 11.70 9.36
N LEU A 382 -0.26 11.62 8.52
CA LEU A 382 0.81 10.64 8.68
C LEU A 382 1.67 10.95 9.90
N HIS A 383 1.63 10.08 10.90
CA HIS A 383 2.46 10.15 12.11
C HIS A 383 3.56 9.08 12.10
N THR A 384 4.81 9.47 12.33
CA THR A 384 5.95 8.54 12.50
C THR A 384 6.38 8.46 13.96
N HIS A 385 6.24 7.29 14.59
CA HIS A 385 6.74 7.12 15.96
C HIS A 385 8.27 7.05 15.98
N GLY A 386 8.88 7.46 17.09
CA GLY A 386 10.32 7.33 17.29
C GLY A 386 11.19 8.26 16.44
N HIS A 387 10.63 8.93 15.44
CA HIS A 387 11.36 9.73 14.46
C HIS A 387 10.58 10.98 14.08
N LYS A 388 11.29 12.07 13.81
CA LYS A 388 10.70 13.25 13.16
C LYS A 388 11.20 13.33 11.73
N ALA A 389 10.29 13.16 10.78
CA ALA A 389 10.66 13.30 9.38
C ALA A 389 10.86 14.77 9.03
N THR A 390 11.72 15.06 8.06
CA THR A 390 11.89 16.39 7.46
C THR A 390 11.26 16.40 6.09
N ILE A 391 10.31 17.29 5.82
CA ILE A 391 9.73 17.43 4.48
C ILE A 391 10.71 18.12 3.54
N THR A 392 10.98 17.47 2.41
CA THR A 392 11.94 17.94 1.40
C THR A 392 11.24 18.42 0.13
N HIS A 393 10.13 17.79 -0.25
CA HIS A 393 9.38 18.16 -1.45
C HIS A 393 7.88 18.22 -1.17
N TYR A 394 7.19 19.11 -1.89
CA TYR A 394 5.74 19.16 -1.99
C TYR A 394 5.34 19.04 -3.45
N ASP A 395 4.48 18.09 -3.76
CA ASP A 395 3.97 17.80 -5.11
C ASP A 395 5.07 17.62 -6.17
N GLY A 396 6.23 17.10 -5.74
CA GLY A 396 7.41 16.86 -6.56
C GLY A 396 8.39 18.04 -6.64
N VAL A 397 8.05 19.20 -6.07
CA VAL A 397 8.93 20.38 -6.09
C VAL A 397 9.79 20.43 -4.83
N LEU A 398 11.12 20.53 -5.01
CA LEU A 398 12.09 20.66 -3.92
C LEU A 398 11.85 21.96 -3.15
N HIS A 399 11.71 21.85 -1.83
CA HIS A 399 11.66 23.00 -0.94
C HIS A 399 13.04 23.56 -0.66
N ASN A 400 13.12 24.89 -0.60
CA ASN A 400 14.30 25.59 -0.10
C ASN A 400 14.73 24.97 1.25
N PRO A 401 16.00 24.54 1.41
CA PRO A 401 16.48 23.93 2.64
C PRO A 401 16.15 24.70 3.92
N ALA A 402 16.18 26.05 3.88
CA ALA A 402 15.84 26.88 5.04
C ALA A 402 14.34 26.88 5.41
N ALA A 403 13.48 26.42 4.50
CA ALA A 403 12.04 26.30 4.67
C ALA A 403 11.57 24.84 4.83
N GLN A 404 12.50 23.88 4.86
CA GLN A 404 12.18 22.49 5.18
C GLN A 404 11.82 22.40 6.66
N ILE A 405 10.73 21.69 6.96
CA ILE A 405 10.19 21.59 8.31
C ILE A 405 10.36 20.16 8.78
N MET A 406 10.87 20.00 10.00
CA MET A 406 10.92 18.72 10.69
C MET A 406 9.79 18.62 11.71
N ARG A 407 9.03 17.53 11.67
CA ARG A 407 7.92 17.24 12.58
C ARG A 407 7.58 15.76 12.54
N ASP A 408 6.72 15.34 13.46
CA ASP A 408 6.27 13.96 13.63
C ASP A 408 4.93 13.67 12.93
N ILE A 409 4.14 14.69 12.59
CA ILE A 409 2.85 14.55 11.89
C ILE A 409 2.82 15.43 10.63
N TYR A 410 2.36 14.85 9.52
CA TYR A 410 2.14 15.54 8.26
C TYR A 410 0.70 15.36 7.78
N ASP A 411 -0.02 16.48 7.65
CA ASP A 411 -1.31 16.50 6.94
C ASP A 411 -1.05 16.51 5.42
N ILE A 412 -1.62 15.53 4.73
CA ILE A 412 -1.47 15.34 3.28
C ILE A 412 -2.86 15.33 2.67
N ALA A 413 -3.15 16.35 1.88
CA ALA A 413 -4.46 16.51 1.24
C ALA A 413 -4.69 15.44 0.16
N PRO A 414 -5.95 15.20 -0.25
CA PRO A 414 -6.26 14.37 -1.42
C PRO A 414 -5.44 14.81 -2.64
N ALA A 415 -4.89 13.84 -3.36
CA ALA A 415 -4.01 13.99 -4.51
C ALA A 415 -2.62 14.61 -4.23
N GLN A 416 -2.30 14.98 -2.98
CA GLN A 416 -1.03 15.60 -2.63
C GLN A 416 0.09 14.57 -2.43
N ARG A 417 1.32 14.96 -2.75
CA ARG A 417 2.53 14.15 -2.53
C ARG A 417 3.52 14.92 -1.67
N ASN A 418 4.06 14.27 -0.65
CA ASN A 418 5.13 14.80 0.17
C ASN A 418 6.32 13.84 0.17
N ASP A 419 7.51 14.35 -0.16
CA ASP A 419 8.75 13.58 0.03
C ASP A 419 9.32 13.92 1.41
N LEU A 420 9.45 12.90 2.25
CA LEU A 420 9.95 13.01 3.61
C LEU A 420 11.32 12.33 3.74
N LYS A 421 12.24 12.99 4.44
CA LYS A 421 13.52 12.43 4.86
C LYS A 421 13.42 11.96 6.31
N ILE A 422 13.69 10.69 6.55
CA ILE A 422 13.94 10.15 7.89
C ILE A 422 15.45 10.02 8.07
N SER A 423 15.97 10.58 9.16
CA SER A 423 17.34 10.32 9.60
C SER A 423 17.28 9.42 10.85
N THR A 424 18.07 8.35 10.86
CA THR A 424 18.10 7.39 11.98
C THR A 424 19.22 7.69 12.99
N VAL A 425 19.84 8.88 12.91
CA VAL A 425 20.79 9.39 13.89
C VAL A 425 20.10 9.54 15.24
N ASP A 426 20.58 8.80 16.25
CA ASP A 426 20.03 8.78 17.60
C ASP A 426 20.51 9.97 18.43
N ASP A 427 19.82 11.10 18.30
CA ASP A 427 20.10 12.34 19.02
C ASP A 427 18.90 12.87 19.82
N GLY A 428 17.81 12.09 19.90
CA GLY A 428 16.56 12.46 20.55
C GLY A 428 15.71 13.47 19.77
N LEU A 429 16.21 14.03 18.66
CA LEU A 429 15.46 14.91 17.77
C LEU A 429 14.99 14.17 16.52
N HIS A 430 15.94 13.59 15.77
CA HIS A 430 15.71 12.88 14.51
C HIS A 430 15.21 11.46 14.77
N SER A 431 15.86 10.73 15.68
CA SER A 431 15.52 9.38 16.12
C SER A 431 15.63 9.28 17.65
N TYR A 432 14.79 8.43 18.26
CA TYR A 432 14.84 8.07 19.68
C TYR A 432 15.59 6.75 19.91
N GLY A 433 16.28 6.26 18.87
CA GLY A 433 17.06 5.04 18.91
C GLY A 433 16.38 3.85 18.25
N GLN A 434 17.12 2.72 18.24
CA GLN A 434 16.71 1.52 17.53
C GLN A 434 15.48 0.86 18.18
N GLY A 435 14.52 0.42 17.37
CA GLY A 435 13.31 -0.24 17.86
C GLY A 435 12.35 -0.72 16.77
N VAL A 436 11.14 -1.06 17.19
CA VAL A 436 9.98 -1.25 16.30
C VAL A 436 9.08 -0.03 16.51
N TRP A 437 9.04 0.86 15.51
CA TRP A 437 8.32 2.12 15.60
C TRP A 437 7.20 2.15 14.58
N ILE A 438 5.95 2.21 15.03
CA ILE A 438 4.83 2.27 14.10
C ILE A 438 4.78 3.63 13.40
N PHE A 439 4.27 3.64 12.17
CA PHE A 439 3.79 4.86 11.56
C PHE A 439 2.38 4.61 11.05
N HIS A 440 1.51 5.60 11.21
CA HIS A 440 0.11 5.42 10.90
C HIS A 440 -0.60 6.74 10.59
N ASP A 441 -1.78 6.64 10.01
CA ASP A 441 -2.72 7.76 9.95
C ASP A 441 -3.20 8.09 11.37
N HIS A 442 -3.03 9.35 11.79
CA HIS A 442 -3.49 9.85 13.08
C HIS A 442 -4.97 10.28 13.04
N ARG A 443 -5.63 10.21 11.88
CA ARG A 443 -7.09 10.16 11.84
C ARG A 443 -7.53 8.74 12.15
N GLU A 444 -8.28 8.58 13.24
CA GLU A 444 -8.75 7.28 13.73
C GLU A 444 -9.54 6.47 12.69
N LYS A 445 -10.22 7.14 11.75
CA LYS A 445 -10.88 6.49 10.62
C LYS A 445 -9.91 5.80 9.65
N GLY A 446 -8.68 6.31 9.49
CA GLY A 446 -7.69 5.74 8.59
C GLY A 446 -7.08 4.43 9.10
N ILE A 447 -7.25 4.10 10.39
CA ILE A 447 -6.66 2.92 11.04
C ILE A 447 -7.71 1.83 11.34
N GLN A 448 -8.73 1.74 10.49
CA GLN A 448 -9.73 0.68 10.51
C GLN A 448 -9.82 -0.08 9.18
N THR A 449 -10.37 -1.28 9.24
CA THR A 449 -10.85 -2.04 8.09
C THR A 449 -12.34 -2.28 8.26
N ASN A 450 -13.19 -1.73 7.39
CA ASN A 450 -14.64 -1.90 7.41
C ASN A 450 -15.24 -1.63 8.80
N GLY A 451 -14.94 -0.47 9.39
CA GLY A 451 -15.48 -0.09 10.70
C GLY A 451 -14.77 -0.68 11.93
N GLN A 452 -13.69 -1.47 11.76
CA GLN A 452 -13.02 -2.18 12.84
C GLN A 452 -11.53 -1.81 12.98
N ASN A 453 -11.10 -1.51 14.21
CA ASN A 453 -9.70 -1.23 14.58
C ASN A 453 -9.10 -2.43 15.38
N PRO A 454 -7.80 -2.74 15.24
CA PRO A 454 -6.85 -2.13 14.31
C PRO A 454 -7.00 -2.63 12.87
N GLY A 455 -6.71 -1.73 11.94
CA GLY A 455 -6.70 -1.98 10.50
C GLY A 455 -6.09 -0.80 9.75
N GLY A 456 -6.26 -0.78 8.43
CA GLY A 456 -6.02 0.38 7.60
C GLY A 456 -4.55 0.79 7.45
N ASN A 457 -4.35 2.10 7.46
CA ASN A 457 -3.12 2.86 7.24
C ASN A 457 -2.13 2.75 8.41
N VAL A 458 -1.77 1.53 8.81
CA VAL A 458 -0.79 1.26 9.87
C VAL A 458 0.34 0.41 9.31
N SER A 459 1.58 0.80 9.58
CA SER A 459 2.76 -0.03 9.33
C SER A 459 3.87 0.34 10.34
N ALA A 460 5.11 -0.11 10.10
CA ALA A 460 6.22 0.13 11.00
C ALA A 460 7.55 0.41 10.29
N LEU A 461 8.33 1.30 10.89
CA LEU A 461 9.77 1.41 10.70
C LEU A 461 10.45 0.50 11.73
N VAL A 462 11.20 -0.48 11.23
CA VAL A 462 11.77 -1.55 12.04
C VAL A 462 13.27 -1.58 11.85
N TYR A 463 14.00 -1.42 12.95
CA TYR A 463 15.45 -1.59 12.90
C TYR A 463 15.79 -3.07 12.73
N LYS A 464 16.78 -3.38 11.88
CA LYS A 464 17.17 -4.75 11.50
C LYS A 464 17.36 -5.71 12.69
N LYS A 465 17.92 -5.22 13.81
CA LYS A 465 18.09 -5.98 15.06
C LYS A 465 16.78 -6.54 15.63
N TYR A 466 15.67 -5.85 15.38
CA TYR A 466 14.32 -6.18 15.86
C TYR A 466 13.49 -6.92 14.82
N LEU A 467 14.05 -7.33 13.68
CA LEU A 467 13.41 -8.28 12.77
C LEU A 467 13.72 -9.71 13.17
N ASN A 468 12.75 -10.61 13.00
CA ASN A 468 12.98 -12.05 13.07
C ASN A 468 13.48 -12.59 11.72
N GLU A 469 13.82 -13.88 11.71
CA GLU A 469 14.40 -14.53 10.53
C GLU A 469 13.47 -14.52 9.32
N VAL A 470 12.16 -14.39 9.53
CA VAL A 470 11.13 -14.33 8.46
C VAL A 470 10.72 -12.89 8.12
N GLY A 471 11.40 -11.87 8.66
CA GLY A 471 11.19 -10.48 8.26
C GLY A 471 9.99 -9.80 8.91
N LEU A 472 9.51 -10.34 10.03
CA LEU A 472 8.48 -9.73 10.86
C LEU A 472 9.10 -9.03 12.07
N PRO A 473 8.47 -7.96 12.58
CA PRO A 473 8.93 -7.28 13.79
C PRO A 473 8.84 -8.20 15.02
N LYS A 474 9.89 -8.20 15.85
CA LYS A 474 9.91 -8.77 17.20
C LYS A 474 9.29 -7.76 18.15
N THR A 475 7.97 -7.84 18.32
CA THR A 475 7.25 -6.94 19.23
C THR A 475 7.37 -7.43 20.68
N ILE A 476 7.33 -6.47 21.60
CA ILE A 476 7.16 -6.69 23.04
C ILE A 476 5.78 -6.13 23.37
N GLY A 477 4.79 -6.99 23.60
CA GLY A 477 3.40 -6.58 23.80
C GLY A 477 2.40 -7.59 23.24
N GLU A 478 1.24 -7.09 22.82
CA GLU A 478 0.14 -7.93 22.34
C GLU A 478 0.53 -8.78 21.12
N SER A 479 -0.01 -10.00 21.09
CA SER A 479 0.20 -10.89 19.96
C SER A 479 -0.53 -10.36 18.73
N ILE A 480 0.18 -10.23 17.60
CA ILE A 480 -0.44 -9.87 16.31
C ILE A 480 -1.17 -11.05 15.65
N VAL A 481 -0.96 -12.28 16.14
CA VAL A 481 -1.51 -13.52 15.57
C VAL A 481 -3.04 -13.48 15.37
N PRO A 482 -3.86 -13.00 16.33
CA PRO A 482 -5.31 -12.91 16.16
C PRO A 482 -5.74 -12.05 14.97
N LEU A 483 -4.93 -11.04 14.61
CA LEU A 483 -5.23 -10.12 13.51
C LEU A 483 -5.15 -10.82 12.15
N PHE A 484 -4.40 -11.92 12.06
CA PHE A 484 -4.26 -12.80 10.89
C PHE A 484 -5.34 -13.89 10.85
N THR A 485 -6.53 -13.61 11.37
CA THR A 485 -7.68 -14.54 11.32
C THR A 485 -8.86 -13.87 10.63
N LYS A 486 -9.59 -14.64 9.82
CA LYS A 486 -10.89 -14.21 9.29
C LYS A 486 -11.89 -13.94 10.42
N ALA A 487 -11.82 -14.69 11.53
CA ALA A 487 -12.70 -14.49 12.66
C ALA A 487 -12.54 -13.10 13.30
N PHE A 488 -11.33 -12.54 13.31
CA PHE A 488 -11.08 -11.17 13.75
C PHE A 488 -11.81 -10.17 12.84
N GLN A 489 -11.60 -10.26 11.52
CA GLN A 489 -12.21 -9.37 10.53
C GLN A 489 -13.75 -9.51 10.48
N ASP A 490 -14.27 -10.70 10.78
CA ASP A 490 -15.70 -10.98 10.93
C ASP A 490 -16.29 -10.45 12.26
N ARG A 491 -15.49 -9.78 13.10
CA ARG A 491 -15.87 -9.26 14.43
C ARG A 491 -16.32 -10.35 15.43
N LYS A 492 -15.78 -11.55 15.30
CA LYS A 492 -16.14 -12.71 16.14
C LYS A 492 -15.19 -12.93 17.33
N LEU A 493 -14.02 -12.28 17.33
CA LEU A 493 -13.04 -12.43 18.41
C LEU A 493 -13.17 -11.32 19.46
N PRO A 494 -13.25 -11.65 20.77
CA PRO A 494 -13.19 -10.63 21.81
C PRO A 494 -11.77 -10.07 21.93
N VAL A 495 -11.67 -8.73 21.97
CA VAL A 495 -10.39 -8.00 21.98
C VAL A 495 -9.49 -8.37 23.16
N TRP A 496 -10.07 -8.57 24.35
CA TRP A 496 -9.33 -8.74 25.60
C TRP A 496 -9.20 -10.18 26.10
N GLN A 497 -9.67 -11.17 25.33
CA GLN A 497 -9.83 -12.54 25.81
C GLN A 497 -8.54 -13.16 26.37
N ASP A 498 -7.40 -12.84 25.77
CA ASP A 498 -6.09 -13.37 26.16
C ASP A 498 -5.09 -12.24 26.48
N ALA A 499 -5.57 -11.01 26.75
CA ALA A 499 -4.69 -9.87 27.03
C ALA A 499 -3.78 -10.11 28.25
N GLY A 500 -4.26 -10.86 29.25
CA GLY A 500 -3.46 -11.26 30.41
C GLY A 500 -2.40 -12.32 30.10
N GLU A 501 -2.59 -13.14 29.06
CA GLU A 501 -1.58 -14.09 28.57
C GLU A 501 -0.56 -13.39 27.65
N TRP A 502 -0.95 -12.28 27.01
CA TRP A 502 -0.08 -11.49 26.12
C TRP A 502 0.73 -10.41 26.86
N ASN A 503 0.33 -10.02 28.07
CA ASN A 503 1.01 -9.04 28.92
C ASN A 503 2.07 -9.66 29.84
N SER A 504 2.75 -10.73 29.44
CA SER A 504 3.89 -11.23 30.21
C SER A 504 5.18 -10.50 29.76
N LEU A 505 5.66 -9.61 30.62
CA LEU A 505 7.10 -9.35 30.70
C LEU A 505 7.76 -10.61 31.31
N GLY A 506 7.79 -11.72 30.55
CA GLY A 506 8.26 -13.02 31.04
C GLY A 506 7.12 -13.99 31.34
#